data_AF-A0A3S4P3S5-F1
#
_entry.id   AF-A0A3S4P3S5-F1
#
_cell.length_a   1.000
_cell.length_b   1.000
_cell.length_c   1.000
_cell.angle_alpha   90.00
_cell.angle_beta   90.00
_cell.angle_gamma   90.00
#
_symmetry.space_group_name_H-M   'P 1'
#
loop_
_entity.id
_entity.type
_entity.pdbx_description
1 polymer ?
#
loop_
_entity_poly.entity_id
_entity_poly.type
_entity_poly.pdbx_seq_one_letter_code
_entity_poly.pdbx_strand_id
1 'polypeptide(L)'
;MSQSTRRISLNKGYTEQGFADKVFHLHIRVVGDNDELYFRDYLRENHNVAKEYEHLKLNLWKKFEHDRDGYTDAKCKFIKRYTKIAKEKFIGRY
;
A
#
# COMPACT_ATOMS: atom_id res chain seq x y z
N MET A 1 2.80 -15.73 -0.74
CA MET A 1 3.66 -15.25 0.36
C MET A 1 4.92 -14.66 -0.26
N SER A 2 5.49 -13.60 0.32
CA SER A 2 6.81 -13.11 -0.07
C SER A 2 7.67 -12.87 1.16
N GLN A 3 8.96 -13.17 1.06
CA GLN A 3 9.90 -13.07 2.18
C GLN A 3 11.24 -12.52 1.69
N SER A 4 11.80 -11.60 2.46
CA SER A 4 13.19 -11.14 2.38
C SER A 4 13.78 -11.06 3.78
N THR A 5 15.07 -10.74 3.88
CA THR A 5 15.80 -10.66 5.16
C THR A 5 15.13 -9.76 6.20
N ARG A 6 14.40 -8.72 5.78
CA ARG A 6 13.77 -7.73 6.69
C ARG A 6 12.24 -7.63 6.59
N ARG A 7 11.63 -8.35 5.64
CA ARG A 7 10.20 -8.20 5.32
C ARG A 7 9.57 -9.57 5.08
N ILE A 8 8.42 -9.84 5.71
CA ILE A 8 7.57 -10.99 5.38
C ILE A 8 6.16 -10.47 5.07
N SER A 9 5.55 -10.97 4.00
CA SER A 9 4.15 -10.72 3.67
C SER A 9 3.39 -12.06 3.57
N LEU A 10 2.47 -12.26 4.50
CA LEU A 10 1.60 -13.41 4.59
C LEU A 10 0.21 -13.03 4.09
N ASN A 11 -0.40 -13.89 3.28
CA ASN A 11 -1.74 -13.66 2.74
C ASN A 11 -2.65 -14.81 3.19
N LYS A 12 -3.88 -14.50 3.62
CA LYS A 12 -4.92 -15.47 3.96
C LYS A 12 -6.18 -15.16 3.15
N GLY A 13 -6.86 -16.20 2.65
CA GLY A 13 -8.08 -16.07 1.85
C GLY A 13 -7.87 -16.07 0.33
N TYR A 14 -6.65 -16.39 -0.12
CA TYR A 14 -6.38 -16.73 -1.52
C TYR A 14 -6.57 -18.25 -1.68
N THR A 15 -7.46 -18.66 -2.57
CA THR A 15 -7.83 -20.05 -2.84
C THR A 15 -7.68 -20.37 -4.32
N GLU A 16 -7.73 -21.66 -4.68
CA GLU A 16 -7.69 -22.07 -6.08
C GLU A 16 -8.93 -21.60 -6.87
N GLN A 17 -10.06 -21.41 -6.19
CA GLN A 17 -11.32 -20.92 -6.76
C GLN A 17 -11.45 -19.39 -6.73
N GLY A 18 -10.38 -18.67 -6.35
CA GLY A 18 -10.38 -17.21 -6.22
C GLY A 18 -10.23 -16.74 -4.78
N PHE A 19 -11.01 -15.73 -4.38
CA PHE A 19 -10.93 -15.14 -3.03
C PHE A 19 -12.01 -15.71 -2.11
N ALA A 20 -11.63 -15.99 -0.87
CA ALA A 20 -12.60 -16.16 0.21
C ALA A 20 -13.30 -14.83 0.53
N ASP A 21 -14.45 -14.88 1.22
CA ASP A 21 -15.22 -13.69 1.63
C ASP A 21 -14.39 -12.63 2.36
N LYS A 22 -13.35 -13.06 3.09
CA LYS A 22 -12.40 -12.19 3.78
C LYS A 22 -10.98 -12.53 3.39
N VAL A 23 -10.27 -11.52 2.89
CA VAL A 23 -8.86 -11.60 2.52
C VAL A 23 -8.04 -10.75 3.48
N PHE A 24 -6.94 -11.30 3.97
CA PHE A 24 -6.04 -10.62 4.91
C PHE A 24 -4.61 -10.60 4.38
N HIS A 25 -3.94 -9.48 4.60
CA HIS A 25 -2.52 -9.30 4.34
C HIS A 25 -1.85 -8.93 5.67
N LEU A 26 -0.93 -9.78 6.13
CA LEU A 26 -0.11 -9.51 7.30
C LEU A 26 1.30 -9.17 6.83
N HIS A 27 1.73 -7.94 7.12
CA HIS A 27 3.08 -7.46 6.84
C HIS A 27 3.89 -7.45 8.13
N ILE A 28 4.92 -8.29 8.19
CA ILE A 28 5.89 -8.32 9.28
C ILE A 28 7.13 -7.57 8.80
N ARG A 29 7.59 -6.62 9.62
CA ARG A 29 8.66 -5.67 9.31
C ARG A 29 9.62 -5.57 10.49
N VAL A 30 10.90 -5.30 10.20
CA VAL A 30 11.87 -4.88 11.22
C VAL A 30 11.54 -3.45 11.68
N VAL A 31 11.87 -3.11 12.92
CA VAL A 31 11.73 -1.74 13.46
C VAL A 31 12.43 -0.73 12.54
N GLY A 32 11.75 0.39 12.27
CA GLY A 32 12.20 1.43 11.33
C GLY A 32 11.85 1.17 9.85
N ASP A 33 11.35 -0.02 9.49
CA ASP A 33 10.87 -0.34 8.14
C ASP A 33 9.34 -0.23 8.06
N ASN A 34 8.83 0.99 8.14
CA ASN A 34 7.44 1.31 8.48
C ASN A 34 6.80 2.40 7.59
N ASP A 35 7.20 2.43 6.31
CA ASP A 35 6.68 3.35 5.29
C ASP A 35 5.15 3.42 5.23
N GLU A 36 4.48 2.29 5.45
CA GLU A 36 3.02 2.19 5.43
C GLU A 36 2.37 3.05 6.53
N LEU A 37 3.02 3.23 7.68
CA LEU A 37 2.52 4.08 8.77
C LEU A 37 2.62 5.56 8.42
N TYR A 38 3.75 5.98 7.85
CA TYR A 38 3.96 7.35 7.38
C TYR A 38 2.95 7.72 6.29
N PHE A 39 2.75 6.84 5.30
CA PHE A 39 1.77 7.07 4.24
C PHE A 39 0.34 7.17 4.78
N ARG A 40 -0.06 6.25 5.67
CA ARG A 40 -1.38 6.26 6.32
C ARG A 40 -1.66 7.58 7.02
N ASP A 41 -0.72 8.03 7.85
CA ASP A 41 -0.93 9.24 8.66
C ASP A 41 -0.95 10.49 7.80
N TYR A 42 -0.13 10.54 6.76
CA TYR A 42 -0.17 11.64 5.80
C TYR A 42 -1.53 11.73 5.10
N LEU A 43 -2.12 10.61 4.67
CA LEU A 43 -3.45 10.64 4.07
C LEU A 43 -4.55 11.06 5.07
N ARG A 44 -4.43 10.67 6.34
CA ARG A 44 -5.38 11.07 7.40
C ARG A 44 -5.34 12.57 7.67
N GLU A 45 -4.18 13.20 7.57
CA GLU A 45 -4.05 14.65 7.76
C GLU A 45 -4.31 15.47 6.48
N ASN A 46 -4.32 14.84 5.30
CA ASN A 46 -4.44 15.52 4.00
C ASN A 46 -5.57 14.91 3.18
N HIS A 47 -6.82 15.23 3.54
CA HIS A 47 -8.01 14.67 2.88
C HIS A 47 -8.06 14.88 1.36
N ASN A 48 -7.54 16.00 0.84
CA ASN A 48 -7.49 16.25 -0.60
C ASN A 48 -6.57 15.25 -1.31
N VAL A 49 -5.41 14.94 -0.72
CA VAL A 49 -4.49 13.93 -1.26
C VAL A 49 -5.10 12.53 -1.15
N ALA A 50 -5.85 12.24 -0.09
CA ALA A 50 -6.60 10.99 0.02
C ALA A 50 -7.64 10.84 -1.11
N LYS A 51 -8.35 11.92 -1.47
CA LYS A 51 -9.28 11.94 -2.62
C LYS A 51 -8.55 11.74 -3.95
N GLU A 52 -7.39 12.36 -4.15
CA GLU A 52 -6.55 12.11 -5.33
C GLU A 52 -6.14 10.63 -5.42
N TYR A 53 -5.77 10.02 -4.29
CA TYR A 53 -5.39 8.62 -4.25
C TYR A 53 -6.56 7.68 -4.55
N GLU A 54 -7.76 8.01 -4.06
CA GLU A 54 -8.99 7.30 -4.40
C GLU A 54 -9.26 7.36 -5.91
N HIS A 55 -9.27 8.56 -6.49
CA HIS A 55 -9.51 8.74 -7.92
C HIS A 55 -8.49 7.97 -8.78
N LEU A 56 -7.21 8.02 -8.39
CA LEU A 56 -6.16 7.22 -9.02
C LEU A 56 -6.49 5.72 -8.97
N LYS A 57 -6.84 5.19 -7.80
CA LYS A 57 -7.17 3.76 -7.64
C LYS A 57 -8.37 3.34 -8.48
N LEU A 58 -9.42 4.15 -8.55
CA LEU A 58 -10.62 3.85 -9.34
C LEU A 58 -10.33 3.83 -10.85
N ASN A 59 -9.53 4.79 -11.33
CA ASN A 59 -9.14 4.83 -12.74
C ASN A 59 -8.23 3.65 -13.12
N LEU A 60 -7.27 3.32 -12.25
CA LEU A 60 -6.36 2.20 -12.47
C LEU A 60 -7.09 0.85 -12.42
N TRP A 61 -8.08 0.69 -11.55
CA TRP A 61 -8.84 -0.56 -11.45
C TRP A 61 -9.50 -0.93 -12.79
N LYS A 62 -10.12 0.04 -13.47
CA LYS A 62 -10.70 -0.18 -14.80
C LYS A 62 -9.64 -0.51 -15.86
N LYS A 63 -8.49 0.14 -15.79
CA LYS A 63 -7.40 -0.03 -16.78
C LYS A 63 -6.66 -1.36 -16.63
N PHE A 64 -6.57 -1.88 -15.41
CA PHE A 64 -5.77 -3.04 -15.05
C PHE A 64 -6.64 -4.16 -14.46
N GLU A 65 -7.88 -4.32 -14.94
CA GLU A 65 -8.88 -5.25 -14.41
C GLU A 65 -8.35 -6.70 -14.30
N HIS A 66 -7.53 -7.12 -15.27
CA HIS A 66 -6.92 -8.47 -15.32
C HIS A 66 -5.40 -8.45 -15.07
N ASP A 67 -4.83 -7.30 -14.72
CA ASP A 67 -3.39 -7.12 -14.50
C ASP A 67 -3.12 -6.56 -13.11
N ARG A 68 -3.02 -7.46 -12.15
CA ARG A 68 -2.77 -7.10 -10.74
C ARG A 68 -1.43 -6.40 -10.53
N ASP A 69 -0.40 -6.83 -11.26
CA ASP A 69 0.96 -6.32 -11.10
C ASP A 69 1.05 -4.91 -11.68
N GLY A 70 0.49 -4.71 -12.88
CA GLY A 70 0.34 -3.38 -13.49
C GLY A 70 -0.46 -2.41 -12.63
N TYR A 71 -1.55 -2.87 -11.98
CA TYR A 71 -2.29 -2.05 -11.01
C TYR A 71 -1.42 -1.63 -9.82
N THR A 72 -0.57 -2.54 -9.32
CA THR A 72 0.30 -2.31 -8.17
C THR A 72 1.42 -1.35 -8.50
N ASP A 73 2.04 -1.50 -9.66
CA ASP A 73 3.12 -0.65 -10.14
C ASP A 73 2.63 0.75 -10.50
N ALA A 74 1.46 0.87 -11.13
CA ALA A 74 0.93 2.16 -11.59
C ALA A 74 0.65 3.14 -10.43
N LYS A 75 0.31 2.64 -9.23
CA LYS A 75 0.14 3.49 -8.04
C LYS A 75 1.43 3.72 -7.24
N CYS A 76 2.52 3.01 -7.56
CA CYS A 76 3.77 3.02 -6.80
C CYS A 76 4.40 4.42 -6.73
N LYS A 77 4.39 5.18 -7.84
CA LYS A 77 4.93 6.56 -7.88
C LYS A 77 4.20 7.49 -6.92
N PHE A 78 2.87 7.39 -6.84
CA PHE A 78 2.05 8.21 -5.94
C PHE A 78 2.38 7.90 -4.49
N ILE A 79 2.40 6.62 -4.12
CA ILE A 79 2.69 6.17 -2.75
C ILE A 79 4.08 6.65 -2.35
N LYS A 80 5.12 6.36 -3.15
CA LYS A 80 6.51 6.76 -2.86
C LYS A 80 6.66 8.27 -2.64
N ARG A 81 6.01 9.10 -3.48
CA ARG A 81 6.04 10.56 -3.36
C ARG A 81 5.52 10.99 -1.99
N TYR A 82 4.32 10.56 -1.61
CA TYR A 82 3.69 11.02 -0.38
C TYR A 82 4.27 10.35 0.86
N THR A 83 4.79 9.12 0.78
CA THR A 83 5.60 8.53 1.86
C THR A 83 6.85 9.35 2.13
N LYS A 84 7.54 9.84 1.09
CA LYS A 84 8.73 10.70 1.27
C LYS A 84 8.37 12.01 1.97
N ILE A 85 7.34 12.70 1.49
CA ILE A 85 6.84 13.94 2.12
C ILE A 85 6.43 13.68 3.58
N ALA A 86 5.76 12.55 3.84
CA ALA A 86 5.35 12.16 5.18
C ALA A 86 6.55 11.95 6.12
N LYS A 87 7.62 11.30 5.65
CA LYS A 87 8.85 11.11 6.44
C LYS A 87 9.53 12.43 6.78
N GLU A 88 9.53 13.38 5.84
CA GLU A 88 10.06 14.73 6.06
C GLU A 88 9.19 15.54 7.04
N LYS A 89 7.86 15.37 6.99
CA LYS A 89 6.92 16.04 7.90
C LYS A 89 6.95 15.45 9.32
N PHE A 90 7.10 14.14 9.44
CA PHE A 90 6.98 13.40 10.70
C PHE A 90 8.31 12.79 11.17
N ILE A 91 9.42 13.52 11.00
CA ILE A 91 10.77 13.04 11.34
C ILE A 91 10.79 12.45 12.75
N GLY A 92 11.26 11.20 12.88
CA GLY A 92 11.43 10.50 14.15
C GLY A 92 10.14 9.97 14.79
N ARG A 93 8.99 10.00 14.10
CA ARG A 93 7.72 9.50 14.64
C ARG A 93 7.70 7.98 14.85
N TYR A 94 8.41 7.23 14.01
CA TYR A 94 8.46 5.77 13.99
C TYR A 94 9.85 5.24 13.68
#